data_AF-A0A7V4LW25-F1
#
_entry.id   AF-A0A7V4LW25-F1
#
_cell.length_a   1.000
_cell.length_b   1.000
_cell.length_c   1.000
_cell.angle_alpha   90.00
_cell.angle_beta   90.00
_cell.angle_gamma   90.00
#
_symmetry.space_group_name_H-M   'P 1'
#
loop_
_entity.id
_entity.type
_entity.pdbx_description
1 polymer ?
#
loop_
_entity_poly.entity_id
_entity_poly.type
_entity_poly.pdbx_seq_one_letter_code
_entity_poly.pdbx_strand_id
1 'polypeptide(L)'
;MLDLLPEELWSNPKARFLDPACKSGVFLREIAKRLDKGLESKIPDRQERIDHIMKHQLFGLSITELTGLMSRRTVYCSKIANGKYSVCTVFDNEQGNIRFRRIEHTWQDGRCVFCGANQEGYDRGPDLETHAYEFIHTQNPEDLFTMKFDVIIGNPPYQLDTGGSGRQAKPIYHLFVQQAKKLNPRYLVMIIPSRWFAGGMGLDDFRAEMINDSQIRTIVDYIDARECFPGVDIAGGVCYFLWAKDTDGDCKVINVFKDTVYESIRPLNEFNTFVRLAPAVSILRKVISKREEPMTRIISATRPFGLQTKDRPDGNGMLRLVTSAGSGNIPLERVKSGYEMIGKWKVMTSKTSHDHAGQPDKDGKRRVLSRIELLEPNAVCTESYIILGAFDNKSEAINCLVYARTQFVRFLISLLSFSQDITRERFAYVPMQDFSEPWTDEKLYQKYGLTPDEIAFIESMIRPMDASAEKNDE
;
A
#
# COMPACT_ATOMS: atom_id res chain seq x y z
N MET A 1 -13.42 -12.38 -5.44
CA MET A 1 -12.24 -13.22 -5.12
C MET A 1 -12.39 -14.64 -5.63
N LEU A 2 -13.30 -15.46 -5.12
CA LEU A 2 -13.46 -16.86 -5.59
C LEU A 2 -13.83 -16.94 -7.08
N ASP A 3 -14.50 -15.93 -7.63
CA ASP A 3 -14.85 -15.85 -9.06
C ASP A 3 -13.64 -15.55 -9.97
N LEU A 4 -12.47 -15.24 -9.39
CA LEU A 4 -11.22 -15.18 -10.17
C LEU A 4 -10.65 -16.58 -10.45
N LEU A 5 -11.11 -17.60 -9.71
CA LEU A 5 -10.60 -18.96 -9.86
C LEU A 5 -11.35 -19.68 -10.99
N PRO A 6 -10.67 -20.56 -11.76
CA PRO A 6 -11.32 -21.33 -12.81
C PRO A 6 -12.46 -22.22 -12.30
N GLU A 7 -13.53 -22.33 -13.07
CA GLU A 7 -14.73 -23.06 -12.68
C GLU A 7 -14.47 -24.58 -12.50
N GLU A 8 -13.51 -25.15 -13.24
CA GLU A 8 -13.21 -26.59 -13.18
C GLU A 8 -12.71 -27.06 -11.80
N LEU A 9 -12.20 -26.14 -10.96
CA LEU A 9 -11.80 -26.44 -9.59
C LEU A 9 -12.98 -26.93 -8.75
N TRP A 10 -14.19 -26.39 -8.97
CA TRP A 10 -15.37 -26.71 -8.18
C TRP A 10 -15.91 -28.12 -8.42
N SER A 11 -15.53 -28.73 -9.56
CA SER A 11 -15.89 -30.11 -9.90
C SER A 11 -14.70 -31.07 -9.79
N ASN A 12 -13.55 -30.64 -9.25
CA ASN A 12 -12.37 -31.49 -9.09
C ASN A 12 -12.31 -32.09 -7.67
N PRO A 13 -12.54 -33.42 -7.49
CA PRO A 13 -12.50 -34.04 -6.16
C PRO A 13 -11.08 -34.08 -5.56
N LYS A 14 -10.03 -33.78 -6.34
CA LYS A 14 -8.65 -33.75 -5.86
C LYS A 14 -8.17 -32.33 -5.51
N ALA A 15 -8.96 -31.30 -5.81
CA ALA A 15 -8.56 -29.92 -5.56
C ALA A 15 -8.42 -29.64 -4.06
N ARG A 16 -7.32 -29.03 -3.65
CA ARG A 16 -7.04 -28.67 -2.26
C ARG A 16 -6.90 -27.16 -2.09
N PHE A 17 -7.52 -26.65 -1.02
CA PHE A 17 -7.63 -25.24 -0.71
C PHE A 17 -7.06 -24.97 0.68
N LEU A 18 -6.22 -23.94 0.79
CA LEU A 18 -5.67 -23.47 2.06
C LEU A 18 -6.06 -22.01 2.30
N ASP A 19 -6.58 -21.73 3.50
CA ASP A 19 -6.61 -20.36 4.05
C ASP A 19 -5.61 -20.24 5.21
N PRO A 20 -4.43 -19.63 4.99
CA PRO A 20 -3.35 -19.59 5.97
C PRO A 20 -3.56 -18.51 7.05
N ALA A 21 -4.69 -17.81 7.03
CA ALA A 21 -5.03 -16.77 7.99
C ALA A 21 -6.54 -16.76 8.29
N CYS A 22 -7.09 -17.95 8.56
CA CYS A 22 -8.50 -18.17 8.86
C CYS A 22 -8.98 -17.33 10.05
N LYS A 23 -9.86 -16.37 9.77
CA LYS A 23 -10.55 -15.54 10.78
C LYS A 23 -11.89 -16.17 11.19
N SER A 24 -12.90 -16.02 10.34
CA SER A 24 -14.25 -16.58 10.55
C SER A 24 -14.53 -17.82 9.70
N GLY A 25 -13.55 -18.31 8.93
CA GLY A 25 -13.74 -19.43 8.00
C GLY A 25 -14.62 -19.11 6.79
N VAL A 26 -14.90 -17.83 6.51
CA VAL A 26 -15.84 -17.43 5.44
C VAL A 26 -15.42 -17.92 4.05
N PHE A 27 -14.12 -17.88 3.71
CA PHE A 27 -13.61 -18.37 2.43
C PHE A 27 -13.79 -19.88 2.32
N LEU A 28 -13.35 -20.64 3.32
CA LEU A 28 -13.49 -22.09 3.35
C LEU A 28 -14.95 -22.54 3.31
N ARG A 29 -15.85 -21.84 4.00
CA ARG A 29 -17.30 -22.12 3.94
C ARG A 29 -17.86 -21.92 2.53
N GLU A 30 -17.49 -20.83 1.86
CA GLU A 30 -18.00 -20.56 0.52
C GLU A 30 -17.41 -21.54 -0.51
N ILE A 31 -16.14 -21.94 -0.36
CA ILE A 31 -15.53 -23.03 -1.13
C ILE A 31 -16.29 -24.34 -0.90
N ALA A 32 -16.60 -24.68 0.36
CA ALA A 32 -17.35 -25.90 0.69
C ALA A 32 -18.71 -25.94 -0.03
N LYS A 33 -19.43 -24.81 -0.07
CA LYS A 33 -20.71 -24.69 -0.79
C LYS A 33 -20.55 -24.90 -2.30
N ARG A 34 -19.52 -24.32 -2.92
CA ARG A 34 -19.24 -24.49 -4.36
C ARG A 34 -18.87 -25.93 -4.69
N LEU A 35 -18.05 -26.58 -3.85
CA LEU A 35 -17.67 -27.99 -4.01
C LEU A 35 -18.84 -28.95 -3.79
N ASP A 36 -19.69 -28.73 -2.77
CA ASP A 36 -20.88 -29.58 -2.50
C ASP A 36 -21.78 -29.65 -3.73
N LYS A 37 -22.01 -28.50 -4.38
CA LYS A 37 -22.74 -28.43 -5.64
C LYS A 37 -21.95 -29.03 -6.82
N GLY A 38 -20.68 -28.66 -6.96
CA GLY A 38 -19.87 -29.03 -8.12
C GLY A 38 -19.46 -30.51 -8.19
N LEU A 39 -19.51 -31.22 -7.07
CA LEU A 39 -19.15 -32.64 -6.95
C LEU A 39 -20.36 -33.60 -6.91
N GLU A 40 -21.59 -33.09 -6.98
CA GLU A 40 -22.83 -33.88 -6.86
C GLU A 40 -22.88 -35.06 -7.84
N SER A 41 -22.42 -34.88 -9.08
CA SER A 41 -22.39 -35.95 -10.09
C SER A 41 -21.28 -37.00 -9.86
N LYS A 42 -20.24 -36.67 -9.10
CA LYS A 42 -19.06 -37.53 -8.87
C LYS A 42 -19.12 -38.27 -7.54
N ILE A 43 -19.72 -37.65 -6.52
CA ILE A 43 -19.96 -38.25 -5.21
C ILE A 43 -21.44 -37.99 -4.88
N PRO A 44 -22.38 -38.85 -5.34
CA PRO A 44 -23.81 -38.59 -5.24
C PRO A 44 -24.31 -38.53 -3.80
N ASP A 45 -23.81 -39.41 -2.92
CA ASP A 45 -24.14 -39.36 -1.50
C ASP A 45 -23.62 -38.06 -0.88
N ARG A 46 -24.52 -37.31 -0.25
CA ARG A 46 -24.20 -35.99 0.28
C ARG A 46 -23.31 -36.06 1.51
N GLN A 47 -23.48 -37.07 2.37
CA GLN A 47 -22.68 -37.18 3.58
C GLN A 47 -21.24 -37.57 3.22
N GLU A 48 -21.05 -38.57 2.35
CA GLU A 48 -19.74 -38.95 1.81
C GLU A 48 -19.06 -37.75 1.12
N ARG A 49 -19.81 -36.96 0.36
CA ARG A 49 -19.30 -35.76 -0.30
C ARG A 49 -18.86 -34.68 0.68
N ILE A 50 -19.65 -34.40 1.72
CA ILE A 50 -19.29 -33.45 2.78
C ILE A 50 -18.03 -33.95 3.52
N ASP A 51 -18.00 -35.22 3.88
CA ASP A 51 -16.86 -35.84 4.55
C ASP A 51 -15.58 -35.72 3.71
N HIS A 52 -15.68 -36.00 2.42
CA HIS A 52 -14.59 -35.85 1.47
C HIS A 52 -14.10 -34.40 1.36
N ILE A 53 -15.01 -33.44 1.19
CA ILE A 53 -14.69 -32.01 1.07
C ILE A 53 -13.96 -31.53 2.34
N MET A 54 -14.55 -31.78 3.51
CA MET A 54 -14.04 -31.25 4.78
C MET A 54 -12.71 -31.90 5.17
N LYS A 55 -12.56 -33.20 4.95
CA LYS A 55 -11.36 -33.96 5.35
C LYS A 55 -10.21 -33.86 4.36
N HIS A 56 -10.49 -33.76 3.06
CA HIS A 56 -9.46 -33.93 2.03
C HIS A 56 -9.23 -32.70 1.15
N GLN A 57 -10.13 -31.71 1.16
CA GLN A 57 -10.04 -30.54 0.27
C GLN A 57 -9.85 -29.21 1.01
N LEU A 58 -10.37 -29.05 2.23
CA LEU A 58 -10.33 -27.78 2.96
C LEU A 58 -9.34 -27.79 4.11
N PHE A 59 -8.45 -26.80 4.14
CA PHE A 59 -7.42 -26.63 5.15
C PHE A 59 -7.31 -25.17 5.59
N GLY A 60 -7.04 -24.94 6.86
CA GLY A 60 -6.93 -23.58 7.41
C GLY A 60 -5.97 -23.47 8.59
N LEU A 61 -5.26 -22.34 8.65
CA LEU A 61 -4.49 -21.93 9.82
C LEU A 61 -5.15 -20.69 10.41
N SER A 62 -5.65 -20.80 11.64
CA SER A 62 -6.26 -19.69 12.35
C SER A 62 -5.21 -18.83 13.05
N ILE A 63 -5.55 -17.56 13.26
CA ILE A 63 -4.60 -16.56 13.78
C ILE A 63 -4.66 -16.40 15.31
N THR A 64 -5.72 -16.90 15.94
CA THR A 64 -5.97 -16.93 17.38
C THR A 64 -6.79 -18.17 17.72
N GLU A 65 -6.87 -18.54 18.99
CA GLU A 65 -7.74 -19.65 19.42
C GLU A 65 -9.21 -19.36 19.10
N LEU A 66 -9.66 -18.13 19.39
CA LEU A 66 -11.02 -17.68 19.12
C LEU A 66 -11.38 -17.79 17.64
N THR A 67 -10.49 -17.35 16.74
CA THR A 67 -10.72 -17.44 15.29
C THR A 67 -10.72 -18.89 14.82
N GLY A 68 -9.94 -19.78 15.44
CA GLY A 68 -10.02 -21.23 15.23
C GLY A 68 -11.40 -21.79 15.57
N LEU A 69 -11.91 -21.48 16.76
CA LEU A 69 -13.23 -21.92 17.20
C LEU A 69 -14.35 -21.37 16.31
N MET A 70 -14.27 -20.09 15.92
CA MET A 70 -15.23 -19.47 15.00
C MET A 70 -15.20 -20.10 13.62
N SER A 71 -14.01 -20.28 13.05
CA SER A 71 -13.83 -20.88 11.72
C SER A 71 -14.37 -22.30 11.68
N ARG A 72 -14.05 -23.14 12.68
CA ARG A 72 -14.61 -24.49 12.79
C ARG A 72 -16.13 -24.46 12.92
N ARG A 73 -16.69 -23.59 13.76
CA ARG A 73 -18.15 -23.44 13.87
C ARG A 73 -18.79 -23.05 12.54
N THR A 74 -18.14 -22.20 11.75
CA THR A 74 -18.67 -21.73 10.47
C THR A 74 -18.56 -22.77 9.35
N VAL A 75 -17.50 -23.59 9.34
CA VAL A 75 -17.23 -24.57 8.27
C VAL A 75 -17.75 -25.96 8.62
N TYR A 76 -17.58 -26.41 9.86
CA TYR A 76 -17.97 -27.74 10.35
C TYR A 76 -19.30 -27.74 11.12
N CYS A 77 -19.94 -26.58 11.30
CA CYS A 77 -21.11 -26.39 12.19
C CYS A 77 -20.84 -26.69 13.68
N SER A 78 -19.58 -26.96 14.05
CA SER A 78 -19.16 -27.32 15.40
C SER A 78 -17.81 -26.69 15.73
N LYS A 79 -17.60 -26.30 17.00
CA LYS A 79 -16.28 -25.86 17.49
C LYS A 79 -15.27 -27.00 17.60
N ILE A 80 -15.78 -28.23 17.76
CA ILE A 80 -15.04 -29.49 17.90
C ILE A 80 -15.31 -30.31 16.65
N ALA A 81 -14.28 -30.50 15.82
CA ALA A 81 -14.39 -31.07 14.47
C ALA A 81 -14.81 -32.55 14.47
N ASN A 82 -14.37 -33.34 15.44
CA ASN A 82 -14.80 -34.73 15.65
C ASN A 82 -15.94 -34.87 16.68
N GLY A 83 -16.61 -33.75 17.02
CA GLY A 83 -17.73 -33.77 17.95
C GLY A 83 -19.05 -34.17 17.29
N LYS A 84 -20.02 -34.64 18.07
CA LYS A 84 -21.34 -35.11 17.60
C LYS A 84 -22.19 -34.09 16.80
N TYR A 85 -21.82 -32.81 16.85
CA TYR A 85 -22.51 -31.72 16.14
C TYR A 85 -21.80 -31.31 14.84
N SER A 86 -20.66 -31.92 14.54
CA SER A 86 -19.93 -31.69 13.31
C SER A 86 -20.68 -32.26 12.12
N VAL A 87 -20.75 -31.52 11.02
CA VAL A 87 -21.30 -32.08 9.76
C VAL A 87 -20.35 -33.09 9.11
N CYS A 88 -19.08 -33.11 9.52
CA CYS A 88 -18.11 -34.09 9.08
C CYS A 88 -17.92 -35.16 10.16
N THR A 89 -18.07 -36.42 9.77
CA THR A 89 -18.07 -37.59 10.66
C THR A 89 -16.73 -38.32 10.71
N VAL A 90 -15.77 -37.91 9.87
CA VAL A 90 -14.50 -38.63 9.65
C VAL A 90 -13.25 -37.89 10.17
N PHE A 91 -13.42 -36.86 11.00
CA PHE A 91 -12.28 -36.21 11.66
C PHE A 91 -11.77 -37.04 12.84
N ASP A 92 -10.44 -37.14 12.96
CA ASP A 92 -9.79 -37.95 14.01
C ASP A 92 -9.43 -37.13 15.25
N ASN A 93 -9.61 -35.79 15.20
CA ASN A 93 -9.23 -34.88 16.28
C ASN A 93 -10.15 -33.65 16.36
N GLU A 94 -10.06 -32.92 17.46
CA GLU A 94 -10.95 -31.79 17.77
C GLU A 94 -10.81 -30.57 16.85
N GLN A 95 -9.66 -30.40 16.20
CA GLN A 95 -9.41 -29.26 15.32
C GLN A 95 -9.70 -29.56 13.84
N GLY A 96 -9.72 -30.83 13.46
CA GLY A 96 -9.85 -31.24 12.06
C GLY A 96 -8.72 -30.63 11.23
N ASN A 97 -9.06 -30.02 10.09
CA ASN A 97 -8.10 -29.38 9.20
C ASN A 97 -7.99 -27.85 9.39
N ILE A 98 -8.79 -27.26 10.30
CA ILE A 98 -8.73 -25.84 10.64
C ILE A 98 -8.13 -25.71 12.04
N ARG A 99 -6.81 -25.53 12.08
CA ARG A 99 -6.04 -25.56 13.32
C ARG A 99 -5.56 -24.19 13.76
N PHE A 100 -5.39 -24.03 15.07
CA PHE A 100 -4.62 -22.98 15.68
C PHE A 100 -3.50 -23.62 16.51
N ARG A 101 -2.30 -23.06 16.40
CA ARG A 101 -1.17 -23.35 17.28
C ARG A 101 -0.66 -22.02 17.83
N ARG A 102 -0.50 -21.93 19.14
CA ARG A 102 0.20 -20.82 19.77
C ARG A 102 1.68 -20.95 19.41
N ILE A 103 2.23 -19.91 18.79
CA ILE A 103 3.64 -19.84 18.39
C ILE A 103 4.32 -18.77 19.22
N GLU A 104 5.59 -18.98 19.55
CA GLU A 104 6.43 -17.97 20.20
C GLU A 104 7.31 -17.25 19.17
N HIS A 105 7.61 -15.99 19.44
CA HIS A 105 8.62 -15.27 18.68
C HIS A 105 10.00 -15.85 18.95
N THR A 106 10.87 -15.81 17.95
CA THR A 106 12.31 -16.11 18.11
C THR A 106 13.07 -14.80 18.05
N TRP A 107 13.66 -14.40 19.17
CA TRP A 107 14.30 -13.09 19.34
C TRP A 107 15.78 -13.11 18.99
N GLN A 108 16.22 -12.10 18.24
CA GLN A 108 17.62 -11.79 17.97
C GLN A 108 17.79 -10.27 17.96
N ASP A 109 18.74 -9.74 18.74
CA ASP A 109 19.02 -8.30 18.85
C ASP A 109 17.75 -7.45 19.14
N GLY A 110 16.88 -7.96 20.02
CA GLY A 110 15.63 -7.30 20.42
C GLY A 110 14.52 -7.32 19.37
N ARG A 111 14.67 -8.09 18.28
CA ARG A 111 13.64 -8.23 17.22
C ARG A 111 13.34 -9.69 16.89
N CYS A 112 12.09 -9.96 16.51
CA CYS A 112 11.72 -11.29 16.03
C CYS A 112 12.36 -11.55 14.67
N VAL A 113 13.05 -12.67 14.49
CA VAL A 113 13.73 -13.01 13.23
C VAL A 113 12.79 -13.23 12.04
N PHE A 114 11.50 -13.51 12.31
CA PHE A 114 10.51 -13.81 11.27
C PHE A 114 9.67 -12.60 10.86
N CYS A 115 9.04 -11.93 11.84
CA CYS A 115 8.16 -10.80 11.56
C CYS A 115 8.78 -9.43 11.91
N GLY A 116 9.91 -9.43 12.63
CA GLY A 116 10.58 -8.23 13.13
C GLY A 116 9.74 -7.42 14.12
N ALA A 117 8.83 -8.07 14.86
CA ALA A 117 8.25 -7.51 16.07
C ALA A 117 9.35 -7.05 17.05
N ASN A 118 9.10 -6.00 17.82
CA ASN A 118 9.99 -5.57 18.90
C ASN A 118 9.75 -6.44 20.15
N GLN A 119 10.83 -6.99 20.71
CA GLN A 119 10.77 -7.84 21.91
C GLN A 119 10.11 -7.12 23.09
N GLU A 120 10.46 -5.87 23.39
CA GLU A 120 9.88 -5.13 24.52
C GLU A 120 8.35 -5.01 24.44
N GLY A 121 7.83 -4.94 23.21
CA GLY A 121 6.40 -4.79 22.95
C GLY A 121 5.65 -6.11 22.82
N TYR A 122 6.32 -7.25 22.61
CA TYR A 122 5.68 -8.52 22.22
C TYR A 122 6.14 -9.75 23.00
N ASP A 123 7.17 -9.62 23.84
CA ASP A 123 7.56 -10.62 24.84
C ASP A 123 6.62 -10.53 26.04
N ARG A 124 5.36 -10.85 25.77
CA ARG A 124 4.27 -10.81 26.74
C ARG A 124 4.05 -12.22 27.26
N GLY A 125 3.81 -12.35 28.56
CA GLY A 125 3.61 -13.63 29.24
C GLY A 125 2.51 -14.52 28.63
N PRO A 126 2.29 -15.72 29.20
CA PRO A 126 1.41 -16.75 28.62
C PRO A 126 -0.05 -16.31 28.45
N ASP A 127 -0.50 -15.30 29.21
CA ASP A 127 -1.89 -14.84 29.25
C ASP A 127 -2.32 -13.99 28.04
N LEU A 128 -1.39 -13.57 27.20
CA LEU A 128 -1.67 -12.75 26.01
C LEU A 128 -1.38 -13.50 24.71
N GLU A 129 -2.16 -13.16 23.68
CA GLU A 129 -1.91 -13.62 22.31
C GLU A 129 -0.55 -13.11 21.83
N THR A 130 0.28 -14.02 21.32
CA THR A 130 1.65 -13.70 20.93
C THR A 130 1.71 -12.86 19.65
N HIS A 131 0.66 -12.92 18.82
CA HIS A 131 0.66 -12.42 17.44
C HIS A 131 1.79 -12.98 16.58
N ALA A 132 2.40 -14.11 16.99
CA ALA A 132 3.24 -14.92 16.13
C ALA A 132 2.36 -15.91 15.37
N TYR A 133 2.25 -15.74 14.06
CA TYR A 133 1.41 -16.59 13.22
C TYR A 133 2.22 -17.75 12.64
N GLU A 134 1.73 -18.99 12.81
CA GLU A 134 2.36 -20.25 12.36
C GLU A 134 2.87 -20.16 10.92
N PHE A 135 2.07 -19.58 10.02
CA PHE A 135 2.38 -19.53 8.60
C PHE A 135 3.61 -18.69 8.24
N ILE A 136 3.91 -17.63 9.02
CA ILE A 136 5.04 -16.73 8.75
C ILE A 136 6.21 -16.92 9.73
N HIS A 137 6.03 -17.73 10.79
CA HIS A 137 7.06 -18.05 11.78
C HIS A 137 7.72 -19.41 11.48
N THR A 138 8.10 -19.59 10.21
CA THR A 138 8.88 -20.73 9.74
C THR A 138 9.72 -20.31 8.55
N GLN A 139 10.90 -20.91 8.39
CA GLN A 139 11.70 -20.74 7.18
C GLN A 139 11.14 -21.57 6.01
N ASN A 140 10.60 -22.74 6.32
CA ASN A 140 10.10 -23.73 5.38
C ASN A 140 8.59 -23.93 5.62
N PRO A 141 7.71 -23.24 4.87
CA PRO A 141 6.27 -23.42 5.03
C PRO A 141 5.81 -24.82 4.60
N GLU A 142 6.60 -25.52 3.78
CA GLU A 142 6.33 -26.91 3.38
C GLU A 142 6.32 -27.86 4.59
N ASP A 143 7.11 -27.60 5.62
CA ASP A 143 7.15 -28.43 6.83
C ASP A 143 5.84 -28.36 7.65
N LEU A 144 4.98 -27.36 7.39
CA LEU A 144 3.69 -27.22 8.04
C LEU A 144 2.65 -28.22 7.53
N PHE A 145 2.86 -28.79 6.32
CA PHE A 145 1.88 -29.58 5.59
C PHE A 145 2.52 -30.81 4.94
N THR A 146 1.83 -31.96 5.01
CA THR A 146 2.27 -33.18 4.33
C THR A 146 1.74 -33.28 2.89
N MET A 147 1.23 -32.18 2.34
CA MET A 147 0.52 -32.13 1.06
C MET A 147 0.72 -30.79 0.34
N LYS A 148 0.38 -30.78 -0.96
CA LYS A 148 0.34 -29.56 -1.78
C LYS A 148 -1.09 -29.04 -1.92
N PHE A 149 -1.20 -27.75 -2.23
CA PHE A 149 -2.47 -27.04 -2.42
C PHE A 149 -2.59 -26.55 -3.85
N ASP A 150 -3.78 -26.68 -4.43
CA ASP A 150 -4.09 -26.08 -5.73
C ASP A 150 -4.37 -24.59 -5.58
N VAL A 151 -5.03 -24.20 -4.48
CA VAL A 151 -5.42 -22.82 -4.22
C VAL A 151 -5.01 -22.41 -2.82
N ILE A 152 -4.32 -21.28 -2.70
CA ILE A 152 -4.16 -20.58 -1.43
C ILE A 152 -4.97 -19.28 -1.50
N ILE A 153 -5.85 -19.07 -0.53
CA ILE A 153 -6.73 -17.90 -0.48
C ILE A 153 -6.85 -17.33 0.93
N GLY A 154 -6.82 -16.01 1.09
CA GLY A 154 -7.02 -15.45 2.43
C GLY A 154 -7.07 -13.93 2.53
N ASN A 155 -7.34 -13.49 3.76
CA ASN A 155 -7.27 -12.11 4.20
C ASN A 155 -6.30 -12.05 5.39
N PRO A 156 -4.97 -11.97 5.13
CA PRO A 156 -3.97 -12.01 6.19
C PRO A 156 -4.09 -10.82 7.16
N PRO A 157 -3.53 -10.92 8.37
CA PRO A 157 -3.29 -9.75 9.21
C PRO A 157 -2.43 -8.72 8.46
N TYR A 158 -2.80 -7.43 8.56
CA TYR A 158 -2.11 -6.39 7.78
C TYR A 158 -0.85 -5.87 8.47
N GLN A 159 -0.87 -5.71 9.79
CA GLN A 159 0.21 -5.06 10.52
C GLN A 159 0.32 -5.54 11.96
N LEU A 160 1.51 -5.38 12.53
CA LEU A 160 1.79 -5.50 13.96
C LEU A 160 1.84 -4.11 14.61
N ASP A 161 1.35 -3.99 15.84
CA ASP A 161 1.35 -2.77 16.63
C ASP A 161 2.65 -2.66 17.43
N THR A 162 3.46 -1.64 17.21
CA THR A 162 4.83 -1.56 17.76
C THR A 162 4.93 -1.02 19.18
N GLY A 163 3.81 -0.68 19.84
CA GLY A 163 3.76 -0.38 21.28
C GLY A 163 4.55 0.86 21.75
N GLY A 164 5.08 1.68 20.85
CA GLY A 164 5.88 2.88 21.17
C GLY A 164 5.11 4.21 21.09
N SER A 165 5.72 5.28 21.62
CA SER A 165 5.27 6.68 21.50
C SER A 165 5.46 7.20 20.07
N GLY A 166 4.63 6.68 19.17
CA GLY A 166 4.68 6.87 17.74
C GLY A 166 4.19 5.58 17.11
N ARG A 167 2.87 5.50 16.84
CA ARG A 167 2.21 4.34 16.22
C ARG A 167 2.79 4.07 14.82
N GLN A 168 3.94 3.43 14.73
CA GLN A 168 4.49 2.93 13.48
C GLN A 168 4.14 1.45 13.37
N ALA A 169 2.97 1.16 12.81
CA ALA A 169 2.55 -0.22 12.59
C ALA A 169 3.38 -0.83 11.44
N LYS A 170 3.99 -1.99 11.68
CA LYS A 170 4.83 -2.67 10.68
C LYS A 170 3.95 -3.58 9.83
N PRO A 171 3.96 -3.46 8.48
CA PRO A 171 3.19 -4.37 7.64
C PRO A 171 3.68 -5.80 7.79
N ILE A 172 2.79 -6.79 7.74
CA ILE A 172 3.13 -8.22 7.76
C ILE A 172 2.38 -9.04 6.71
N TYR A 173 1.41 -8.45 6.01
CA TYR A 173 0.67 -9.14 4.95
C TYR A 173 1.56 -9.66 3.82
N HIS A 174 2.66 -8.96 3.52
CA HIS A 174 3.62 -9.34 2.48
C HIS A 174 4.31 -10.67 2.82
N LEU A 175 4.57 -10.94 4.10
CA LEU A 175 5.16 -12.19 4.56
C LEU A 175 4.23 -13.38 4.29
N PHE A 176 2.91 -13.19 4.44
CA PHE A 176 1.93 -14.23 4.09
C PHE A 176 1.91 -14.49 2.58
N VAL A 177 1.96 -13.45 1.75
CA VAL A 177 2.02 -13.61 0.28
C VAL A 177 3.27 -14.38 -0.12
N GLN A 178 4.43 -14.01 0.43
CA GLN A 178 5.71 -14.66 0.13
C GLN A 178 5.74 -16.13 0.58
N GLN A 179 5.24 -16.43 1.79
CA GLN A 179 5.14 -17.82 2.26
C GLN A 179 4.15 -18.64 1.42
N ALA A 180 3.05 -18.04 0.96
CA ALA A 180 2.11 -18.71 0.07
C ALA A 180 2.72 -19.01 -1.29
N LYS A 181 3.53 -18.11 -1.86
CA LYS A 181 4.26 -18.37 -3.12
C LYS A 181 5.28 -19.50 -2.96
N LYS A 182 5.97 -19.59 -1.81
CA LYS A 182 6.90 -20.71 -1.51
C LYS A 182 6.21 -22.07 -1.51
N LEU A 183 4.97 -22.17 -1.04
CA LEU A 183 4.17 -23.40 -1.12
C LEU A 183 3.78 -23.80 -2.56
N ASN A 184 4.07 -22.94 -3.54
CA ASN A 184 3.97 -23.20 -4.96
C ASN A 184 2.58 -23.72 -5.41
N PRO A 185 1.47 -23.05 -5.03
CA PRO A 185 0.13 -23.47 -5.42
C PRO A 185 -0.11 -23.26 -6.92
N ARG A 186 -1.19 -23.81 -7.47
CA ARG A 186 -1.60 -23.48 -8.84
C ARG A 186 -2.17 -22.06 -8.93
N TYR A 187 -2.89 -21.63 -7.89
CA TYR A 187 -3.47 -20.29 -7.78
C TYR A 187 -3.27 -19.69 -6.39
N LEU A 188 -2.99 -18.40 -6.34
CA LEU A 188 -2.92 -17.62 -5.11
C LEU A 188 -3.83 -16.40 -5.22
N VAL A 189 -4.73 -16.25 -4.25
CA VAL A 189 -5.69 -15.15 -4.18
C VAL A 189 -5.71 -14.54 -2.79
N MET A 190 -5.17 -13.33 -2.60
CA MET A 190 -5.20 -12.67 -1.30
C MET A 190 -5.74 -11.26 -1.39
N ILE A 191 -6.44 -10.82 -0.35
CA ILE A 191 -6.80 -9.42 -0.15
C ILE A 191 -5.78 -8.76 0.79
N ILE A 192 -5.16 -7.67 0.32
CA ILE A 192 -4.08 -6.96 1.01
C ILE A 192 -4.23 -5.44 0.82
N PRO A 193 -3.63 -4.61 1.69
CA PRO A 193 -3.64 -3.15 1.51
C PRO A 193 -2.94 -2.72 0.21
N SER A 194 -3.49 -1.77 -0.56
CA SER A 194 -2.93 -1.34 -1.86
C SER A 194 -1.70 -0.43 -1.76
N ARG A 195 -1.29 -0.03 -0.54
CA ARG A 195 -0.16 0.90 -0.33
C ARG A 195 1.17 0.44 -0.95
N TRP A 196 1.34 -0.88 -1.16
CA TRP A 196 2.54 -1.44 -1.77
C TRP A 196 2.73 -1.01 -3.23
N PHE A 197 1.72 -0.45 -3.90
CA PHE A 197 1.81 -0.01 -5.30
C PHE A 197 2.90 1.04 -5.55
N ALA A 198 3.06 2.04 -4.67
CA ALA A 198 4.13 3.03 -4.80
C ALA A 198 4.84 3.39 -3.49
N GLY A 199 4.69 2.59 -2.44
CA GLY A 199 5.45 2.82 -1.22
C GLY A 199 5.11 1.85 -0.09
N GLY A 200 5.26 2.38 1.12
CA GLY A 200 5.05 1.67 2.37
C GLY A 200 6.37 1.21 3.00
N MET A 201 6.50 1.48 4.30
CA MET A 201 7.72 1.22 5.04
C MET A 201 8.02 -0.29 5.06
N GLY A 202 9.21 -0.67 4.59
CA GLY A 202 9.67 -2.05 4.55
C GLY A 202 9.00 -2.91 3.46
N LEU A 203 8.43 -2.30 2.43
CA LEU A 203 7.75 -3.01 1.33
C LEU A 203 8.44 -2.87 -0.02
N ASP A 204 9.64 -2.29 -0.09
CA ASP A 204 10.31 -2.03 -1.37
C ASP A 204 10.67 -3.34 -2.11
N ASP A 205 11.24 -4.32 -1.40
CA ASP A 205 11.55 -5.63 -1.98
C ASP A 205 10.29 -6.39 -2.38
N PHE A 206 9.25 -6.36 -1.53
CA PHE A 206 7.97 -6.97 -1.85
C PHE A 206 7.31 -6.32 -3.08
N ARG A 207 7.37 -5.00 -3.19
CA ARG A 207 6.87 -4.27 -4.37
C ARG A 207 7.64 -4.69 -5.61
N ALA A 208 8.98 -4.71 -5.55
CA ALA A 208 9.82 -5.14 -6.66
C ALA A 208 9.51 -6.59 -7.08
N GLU A 209 9.32 -7.50 -6.12
CA GLU A 209 8.91 -8.87 -6.38
C GLU A 209 7.55 -8.93 -7.10
N MET A 210 6.55 -8.23 -6.59
CA MET A 210 5.17 -8.29 -7.12
C MET A 210 5.04 -7.62 -8.49
N ILE A 211 5.64 -6.45 -8.71
CA ILE A 211 5.49 -5.75 -10.01
C ILE A 211 6.24 -6.46 -11.15
N ASN A 212 7.31 -7.20 -10.83
CA ASN A 212 8.08 -7.96 -11.82
C ASN A 212 7.58 -9.40 -11.99
N ASP A 213 6.53 -9.81 -11.28
CA ASP A 213 5.95 -11.14 -11.41
C ASP A 213 4.81 -11.16 -12.44
N SER A 214 5.11 -11.64 -13.65
CA SER A 214 4.16 -11.74 -14.76
C SER A 214 3.10 -12.83 -14.60
N GLN A 215 3.19 -13.64 -13.54
CA GLN A 215 2.15 -14.61 -13.16
C GLN A 215 0.97 -13.96 -12.45
N ILE A 216 1.05 -12.68 -12.06
CA ILE A 216 -0.10 -11.92 -11.56
C ILE A 216 -1.00 -11.59 -12.75
N ARG A 217 -2.15 -12.28 -12.85
CA ARG A 217 -3.07 -12.18 -13.98
C ARG A 217 -4.13 -11.11 -13.80
N THR A 218 -4.55 -10.88 -12.55
CA THR A 218 -5.61 -9.92 -12.24
C THR A 218 -5.30 -9.19 -10.94
N ILE A 219 -5.50 -7.87 -10.91
CA ILE A 219 -5.57 -7.06 -9.70
C ILE A 219 -6.92 -6.34 -9.73
N VAL A 220 -7.71 -6.51 -8.67
CA VAL A 220 -8.91 -5.73 -8.40
C VAL A 220 -8.66 -4.87 -7.19
N ASP A 221 -8.77 -3.56 -7.37
CA ASP A 221 -8.26 -2.58 -6.45
C ASP A 221 -9.34 -1.56 -6.09
N TYR A 222 -9.63 -1.44 -4.79
CA TYR A 222 -10.59 -0.50 -4.23
C TYR A 222 -9.85 0.69 -3.64
N ILE A 223 -10.10 1.89 -4.19
CA ILE A 223 -9.49 3.14 -3.73
C ILE A 223 -9.84 3.43 -2.29
N ASP A 224 -11.12 3.30 -1.97
CA ASP A 224 -11.62 3.42 -0.63
C ASP A 224 -11.86 2.03 -0.02
N ALA A 225 -11.08 1.69 1.00
CA ALA A 225 -11.21 0.41 1.67
C ALA A 225 -12.56 0.25 2.40
N ARG A 226 -13.26 1.35 2.70
CA ARG A 226 -14.57 1.33 3.37
C ARG A 226 -15.66 0.70 2.49
N GLU A 227 -15.46 0.65 1.18
CA GLU A 227 -16.35 -0.06 0.24
C GLU A 227 -16.30 -1.59 0.46
N CYS A 228 -15.14 -2.12 0.88
CA CYS A 228 -14.97 -3.53 1.20
C CYS A 228 -15.15 -3.83 2.70
N PHE A 229 -14.72 -2.89 3.56
CA PHE A 229 -14.66 -3.06 5.01
C PHE A 229 -15.32 -1.85 5.70
N PRO A 230 -16.66 -1.79 5.76
CA PRO A 230 -17.36 -0.69 6.42
C PRO A 230 -16.90 -0.50 7.87
N GLY A 231 -16.60 0.74 8.25
CA GLY A 231 -16.15 1.08 9.61
C GLY A 231 -14.66 0.85 9.89
N VAL A 232 -13.86 0.41 8.91
CA VAL A 232 -12.41 0.25 9.06
C VAL A 232 -11.69 1.27 8.19
N ASP A 233 -10.80 2.07 8.79
CA ASP A 233 -9.95 3.00 8.05
C ASP A 233 -8.62 2.31 7.67
N ILE A 234 -8.49 1.97 6.39
CA ILE A 234 -7.26 1.41 5.81
C ILE A 234 -6.72 2.41 4.80
N ALA A 235 -5.82 3.28 5.27
CA ALA A 235 -5.15 4.27 4.42
C ALA A 235 -4.47 3.61 3.22
N GLY A 236 -4.74 4.17 2.03
CA GLY A 236 -4.22 3.73 0.74
C GLY A 236 -5.12 2.76 -0.04
N GLY A 237 -6.23 2.28 0.56
CA GLY A 237 -7.15 1.33 -0.08
C GLY A 237 -6.73 -0.13 0.08
N VAL A 238 -7.49 -1.03 -0.53
CA VAL A 238 -7.25 -2.49 -0.51
C VAL A 238 -7.39 -3.07 -1.91
N CYS A 239 -6.62 -4.10 -2.20
CA CYS A 239 -6.72 -4.85 -3.44
C CYS A 239 -6.79 -6.34 -3.15
N TYR A 240 -7.35 -7.10 -4.07
CA TYR A 240 -7.12 -8.52 -4.17
C TYR A 240 -6.61 -8.86 -5.55
N PHE A 241 -5.80 -9.92 -5.62
CA PHE A 241 -5.15 -10.32 -6.87
C PHE A 241 -5.36 -11.81 -7.15
N LEU A 242 -5.19 -12.19 -8.42
CA LEU A 242 -5.01 -13.56 -8.86
C LEU A 242 -3.58 -13.70 -9.35
N TRP A 243 -2.82 -14.55 -8.69
CA TRP A 243 -1.56 -15.08 -9.18
C TRP A 243 -1.79 -16.52 -9.65
N ALA A 244 -1.33 -16.85 -10.86
CA ALA A 244 -1.52 -18.15 -11.49
C ALA A 244 -0.17 -18.72 -11.91
N LYS A 245 0.18 -19.87 -11.33
CA LYS A 245 1.47 -20.51 -11.56
C LYS A 245 1.67 -20.89 -13.01
N ASP A 246 2.92 -20.83 -13.47
CA ASP A 246 3.37 -21.26 -14.80
C ASP A 246 2.64 -20.52 -15.94
N THR A 247 2.24 -19.28 -15.66
CA THR A 247 1.67 -18.35 -16.65
C THR A 247 2.57 -17.15 -16.87
N ASP A 248 2.44 -16.49 -18.03
CA ASP A 248 3.19 -15.28 -18.34
C ASP A 248 2.31 -14.32 -19.15
N GLY A 249 2.43 -13.03 -18.88
CA GLY A 249 1.80 -11.96 -19.67
C GLY A 249 1.29 -10.78 -18.86
N ASP A 250 0.56 -9.90 -19.55
CA ASP A 250 0.03 -8.66 -18.95
C ASP A 250 -1.06 -8.92 -17.91
N CYS A 251 -1.14 -8.06 -16.90
CA CYS A 251 -2.13 -8.14 -15.84
C CYS A 251 -3.39 -7.35 -16.20
N LYS A 252 -4.56 -7.95 -15.97
CA LYS A 252 -5.85 -7.25 -15.95
C LYS A 252 -5.95 -6.43 -14.66
N VAL A 253 -6.00 -5.11 -14.77
CA VAL A 253 -6.14 -4.20 -13.63
C VAL A 253 -7.53 -3.57 -13.65
N ILE A 254 -8.28 -3.79 -12.58
CA ILE A 254 -9.60 -3.20 -12.35
C ILE A 254 -9.50 -2.28 -11.12
N ASN A 255 -9.73 -0.98 -11.30
CA ASN A 255 -9.79 -0.02 -10.21
C ASN A 255 -11.23 0.39 -9.96
N VAL A 256 -11.68 0.29 -8.72
CA VAL A 256 -13.03 0.62 -8.26
C VAL A 256 -12.96 1.82 -7.32
N PHE A 257 -13.76 2.84 -7.61
CA PHE A 257 -13.97 3.97 -6.72
C PHE A 257 -15.42 4.42 -6.81
N LYS A 258 -16.18 4.16 -5.74
CA LYS A 258 -17.64 4.35 -5.73
C LYS A 258 -18.25 3.63 -6.94
N ASP A 259 -19.05 4.33 -7.74
CA ASP A 259 -19.72 3.77 -8.93
C ASP A 259 -18.83 3.73 -10.18
N THR A 260 -17.58 4.22 -10.09
CA THR A 260 -16.67 4.30 -11.24
C THR A 260 -15.71 3.12 -11.27
N VAL A 261 -15.62 2.48 -12.43
CA VAL A 261 -14.70 1.36 -12.69
C VAL A 261 -13.79 1.72 -13.85
N TYR A 262 -12.48 1.62 -13.63
CA TYR A 262 -11.47 1.71 -14.68
C TYR A 262 -10.84 0.33 -14.91
N GLU A 263 -10.73 -0.07 -16.18
CA GLU A 263 -10.13 -1.34 -16.55
C GLU A 263 -9.00 -1.13 -17.55
N SER A 264 -7.94 -1.95 -17.45
CA SER A 264 -6.90 -2.05 -18.47
C SER A 264 -6.17 -3.38 -18.37
N ILE A 265 -5.45 -3.73 -19.43
CA ILE A 265 -4.52 -4.86 -19.47
C ILE A 265 -3.14 -4.28 -19.76
N ARG A 266 -2.18 -4.49 -18.85
CA ARG A 266 -0.83 -3.92 -18.96
C ARG A 266 0.20 -4.69 -18.13
N PRO A 267 1.50 -4.60 -18.44
CA PRO A 267 2.55 -5.06 -17.56
C PRO A 267 2.54 -4.27 -16.24
N LEU A 268 2.76 -4.94 -15.11
CA LEU A 268 2.77 -4.30 -13.79
C LEU A 268 4.03 -3.44 -13.56
N ASN A 269 5.14 -3.80 -14.21
CA ASN A 269 6.43 -3.10 -14.16
C ASN A 269 6.63 -2.08 -15.29
N GLU A 270 5.56 -1.60 -15.93
CA GLU A 270 5.66 -0.53 -16.94
C GLU A 270 6.40 0.71 -16.41
N PHE A 271 6.27 0.98 -15.11
CA PHE A 271 6.98 2.04 -14.40
C PHE A 271 7.64 1.48 -13.14
N ASN A 272 8.57 2.24 -12.54
CA ASN A 272 9.27 1.87 -11.30
C ASN A 272 8.34 1.66 -10.09
N THR A 273 7.11 2.18 -10.18
CA THR A 273 6.03 1.98 -9.22
C THR A 273 4.78 1.58 -9.98
N PHE A 274 3.91 0.80 -9.36
CA PHE A 274 2.65 0.46 -9.98
C PHE A 274 1.72 1.68 -9.99
N VAL A 275 1.55 2.30 -11.17
CA VAL A 275 0.60 3.39 -11.37
C VAL A 275 -0.81 2.80 -11.33
N ARG A 276 -1.61 3.22 -10.36
CA ARG A 276 -2.90 2.61 -10.02
C ARG A 276 -3.92 2.66 -11.16
N LEU A 277 -4.24 3.87 -11.62
CA LEU A 277 -5.39 4.18 -12.48
C LEU A 277 -5.03 4.16 -13.96
N ALA A 278 -5.85 3.51 -14.79
CA ALA A 278 -5.62 3.43 -16.23
C ALA A 278 -5.53 4.80 -16.94
N PRO A 279 -6.39 5.81 -16.66
CA PRO A 279 -6.23 7.14 -17.26
C PRO A 279 -4.89 7.82 -16.88
N ALA A 280 -4.39 7.57 -15.67
CA ALA A 280 -3.09 8.10 -15.23
C ALA A 280 -1.92 7.49 -16.02
N VAL A 281 -2.02 6.22 -16.42
CA VAL A 281 -1.01 5.56 -17.27
C VAL A 281 -0.90 6.26 -18.63
N SER A 282 -2.03 6.59 -19.26
CA SER A 282 -2.06 7.30 -20.55
C SER A 282 -1.36 8.66 -20.46
N ILE A 283 -1.71 9.45 -19.44
CA ILE A 283 -1.10 10.75 -19.18
C ILE A 283 0.41 10.59 -18.95
N LEU A 284 0.82 9.65 -18.10
CA LEU A 284 2.22 9.47 -17.74
C LEU A 284 3.08 9.04 -18.94
N ARG A 285 2.56 8.19 -19.84
CA ARG A 285 3.23 7.83 -21.10
C ARG A 285 3.54 9.08 -21.93
N LYS A 286 2.59 10.00 -22.06
CA LYS A 286 2.78 11.27 -22.80
C LYS A 286 3.84 12.14 -22.16
N VAL A 287 3.85 12.26 -20.84
CA VAL A 287 4.86 13.02 -20.09
C VAL A 287 6.25 12.42 -20.29
N ILE A 288 6.42 11.11 -20.01
CA ILE A 288 7.71 10.44 -20.12
C ILE A 288 8.22 10.41 -21.57
N SER A 289 7.34 10.38 -22.57
CA SER A 289 7.73 10.41 -23.99
C SER A 289 8.53 11.66 -24.38
N LYS A 290 8.39 12.76 -23.63
CA LYS A 290 9.16 14.00 -23.85
C LYS A 290 10.61 13.92 -23.34
N ARG A 291 10.95 12.89 -22.56
CA ARG A 291 12.31 12.61 -22.04
C ARG A 291 12.93 13.79 -21.28
N GLU A 292 12.12 14.52 -20.56
CA GLU A 292 12.59 15.61 -19.70
C GLU A 292 13.18 15.04 -18.41
N GLU A 293 14.23 15.68 -17.90
CA GLU A 293 14.78 15.31 -16.61
C GLU A 293 13.72 15.50 -15.50
N PRO A 294 13.65 14.63 -14.49
CA PRO A 294 12.71 14.81 -13.40
C PRO A 294 13.13 15.95 -12.46
N MET A 295 12.15 16.60 -11.83
CA MET A 295 12.41 17.63 -10.80
C MET A 295 13.22 17.10 -9.60
N THR A 296 13.26 15.78 -9.39
CA THR A 296 14.08 15.14 -8.34
C THR A 296 15.55 15.57 -8.37
N ARG A 297 16.05 16.06 -9.51
CA ARG A 297 17.40 16.61 -9.68
C ARG A 297 17.68 17.87 -8.88
N ILE A 298 16.69 18.75 -8.70
CA ILE A 298 16.86 20.05 -8.02
C ILE A 298 16.20 20.10 -6.65
N ILE A 299 15.28 19.17 -6.37
CA ILE A 299 14.60 19.09 -5.08
C ILE A 299 15.62 18.66 -4.02
N SER A 300 15.63 19.28 -2.84
CA SER A 300 16.53 18.92 -1.74
C SER A 300 16.22 17.53 -1.17
N ALA A 301 17.19 16.95 -0.46
CA ALA A 301 16.90 15.82 0.41
C ALA A 301 16.03 16.28 1.60
N THR A 302 15.56 15.34 2.41
CA THR A 302 14.99 15.70 3.72
C THR A 302 16.07 16.38 4.58
N ARG A 303 15.66 17.31 5.47
CA ARG A 303 16.59 18.14 6.26
C ARG A 303 17.51 19.00 5.37
N PRO A 304 16.97 19.89 4.51
CA PRO A 304 17.76 20.66 3.54
C PRO A 304 18.95 21.40 4.18
N PHE A 305 18.76 21.96 5.39
CA PHE A 305 19.77 22.73 6.12
C PHE A 305 20.33 22.02 7.35
N GLY A 306 20.05 20.72 7.53
CA GLY A 306 20.50 19.95 8.69
C GLY A 306 19.78 20.27 10.01
N LEU A 307 18.66 20.99 9.94
CA LEU A 307 17.83 21.41 11.08
C LEU A 307 16.63 20.46 11.26
N GLN A 308 16.37 20.06 12.50
CA GLN A 308 15.28 19.16 12.89
C GLN A 308 13.96 19.91 13.10
N THR A 309 12.85 19.18 13.13
CA THR A 309 11.49 19.73 13.34
C THR A 309 11.38 20.47 14.67
N LYS A 310 12.14 20.04 15.68
CA LYS A 310 12.15 20.64 17.02
C LYS A 310 13.03 21.88 17.13
N ASP A 311 13.88 22.16 16.13
CA ASP A 311 14.69 23.37 16.16
C ASP A 311 13.80 24.61 16.14
N ARG A 312 14.16 25.58 16.97
CA ARG A 312 13.45 26.86 17.10
C ARG A 312 14.42 28.03 16.86
N PRO A 313 13.91 29.19 16.41
CA PRO A 313 14.66 30.43 16.42
C PRO A 313 15.12 30.78 17.83
N ASP A 314 16.32 31.33 17.94
CA ASP A 314 16.88 31.85 19.21
C ASP A 314 17.00 33.38 19.20
N GLY A 315 16.61 34.02 18.10
CA GLY A 315 16.62 35.48 17.94
C GLY A 315 17.98 36.03 17.52
N ASN A 316 19.03 35.20 17.46
CA ASN A 316 20.38 35.62 17.13
C ASN A 316 20.69 35.36 15.65
N GLY A 317 21.62 36.11 15.07
CA GLY A 317 22.12 35.86 13.71
C GLY A 317 21.29 36.47 12.58
N MET A 318 21.77 36.26 11.35
CA MET A 318 21.25 36.91 10.15
C MET A 318 20.38 36.00 9.26
N LEU A 319 20.29 34.70 9.58
CA LEU A 319 19.48 33.77 8.82
C LEU A 319 18.06 33.71 9.39
N ARG A 320 17.06 33.77 8.52
CA ARG A 320 15.66 33.60 8.91
C ARG A 320 15.27 32.12 8.86
N LEU A 321 15.10 31.49 10.02
CA LEU A 321 14.58 30.13 10.13
C LEU A 321 13.06 30.12 10.01
N VAL A 322 12.54 29.31 9.09
CA VAL A 322 11.11 28.98 8.95
C VAL A 322 10.84 27.59 9.54
N THR A 323 9.88 27.52 10.46
CA THR A 323 9.45 26.28 11.13
C THR A 323 7.93 26.09 10.98
N SER A 324 7.41 24.93 11.37
CA SER A 324 5.97 24.69 11.44
C SER A 324 5.26 25.53 12.51
N ALA A 325 5.99 26.12 13.45
CA ALA A 325 5.46 26.91 14.57
C ALA A 325 5.69 28.43 14.41
N GLY A 326 6.22 28.87 13.26
CA GLY A 326 6.55 30.28 12.99
C GLY A 326 7.97 30.46 12.46
N SER A 327 8.42 31.72 12.38
CA SER A 327 9.75 32.08 11.88
C SER A 327 10.51 33.02 12.80
N GLY A 328 11.84 33.02 12.74
CA GLY A 328 12.71 33.94 13.48
C GLY A 328 14.18 33.72 13.13
N ASN A 329 15.08 34.44 13.78
CA ASN A 329 16.50 34.41 13.41
C ASN A 329 17.28 33.25 14.06
N ILE A 330 18.28 32.75 13.31
CA ILE A 330 19.32 31.84 13.79
C ILE A 330 20.72 32.25 13.24
N PRO A 331 21.80 31.88 13.94
CA PRO A 331 23.17 32.04 13.46
C PRO A 331 23.55 30.97 12.42
N LEU A 332 24.50 31.28 11.53
CA LEU A 332 24.90 30.43 10.40
C LEU A 332 25.49 29.08 10.85
N GLU A 333 26.15 29.06 11.99
CA GLU A 333 26.83 27.91 12.59
C GLU A 333 25.86 26.78 12.95
N ARG A 334 24.55 27.07 13.06
CA ARG A 334 23.52 26.05 13.28
C ARG A 334 23.17 25.27 12.02
N VAL A 335 23.41 25.84 10.85
CA VAL A 335 23.19 25.17 9.55
C VAL A 335 24.31 24.17 9.33
N LYS A 336 23.95 22.95 8.92
CA LYS A 336 24.92 21.84 8.73
C LYS A 336 25.03 21.36 7.27
N SER A 337 24.17 21.85 6.39
CA SER A 337 24.11 21.46 4.98
C SER A 337 23.36 22.52 4.16
N GLY A 338 23.36 22.38 2.83
CA GLY A 338 22.57 23.24 1.95
C GLY A 338 23.08 24.69 1.85
N TYR A 339 24.37 24.91 2.15
CA TYR A 339 24.99 26.23 2.16
C TYR A 339 24.86 26.94 0.80
N GLU A 340 24.95 26.18 -0.29
CA GLU A 340 24.82 26.65 -1.67
C GLU A 340 23.44 27.25 -1.99
N MET A 341 22.41 26.89 -1.22
CA MET A 341 21.07 27.43 -1.40
C MET A 341 20.85 28.72 -0.61
N ILE A 342 21.60 28.99 0.47
CA ILE A 342 21.27 30.04 1.45
C ILE A 342 21.08 31.40 0.77
N GLY A 343 22.01 31.83 -0.09
CA GLY A 343 21.96 33.12 -0.78
C GLY A 343 20.95 33.22 -1.93
N LYS A 344 20.21 32.14 -2.24
CA LYS A 344 19.30 32.04 -3.38
C LYS A 344 17.85 32.22 -2.97
N TRP A 345 16.99 32.57 -3.93
CA TRP A 345 15.54 32.41 -3.81
C TRP A 345 15.20 30.92 -3.84
N LYS A 346 14.28 30.45 -2.99
CA LYS A 346 13.95 29.03 -2.92
C LYS A 346 12.45 28.83 -2.97
N VAL A 347 11.99 27.75 -3.59
CA VAL A 347 10.60 27.31 -3.46
C VAL A 347 10.54 26.22 -2.41
N MET A 348 9.74 26.40 -1.37
CA MET A 348 9.61 25.47 -0.26
C MET A 348 8.23 24.82 -0.29
N THR A 349 8.14 23.53 0.08
CA THR A 349 6.86 22.89 0.40
C THR A 349 6.90 22.07 1.68
N SER A 350 5.75 21.89 2.33
CA SER A 350 5.60 21.00 3.49
C SER A 350 5.99 19.57 3.13
N LYS A 351 6.76 18.92 4.01
CA LYS A 351 7.06 17.49 3.91
C LYS A 351 5.83 16.64 4.22
N THR A 352 4.89 17.13 5.04
CA THR A 352 3.63 16.44 5.31
C THR A 352 2.59 16.84 4.26
N SER A 353 2.02 15.84 3.58
CA SER A 353 0.92 16.01 2.63
C SER A 353 -0.30 16.61 3.31
N HIS A 354 -1.13 17.31 2.53
CA HIS A 354 -2.39 17.83 3.05
C HIS A 354 -3.38 16.70 3.31
N ASP A 355 -3.36 15.70 2.45
CA ASP A 355 -4.27 14.57 2.48
C ASP A 355 -3.85 13.57 3.59
N HIS A 356 -4.81 12.87 4.20
CA HIS A 356 -4.52 11.78 5.14
C HIS A 356 -3.96 10.54 4.42
N ALA A 357 -2.68 10.57 4.03
CA ALA A 357 -2.00 9.49 3.29
C ALA A 357 -2.69 9.15 1.95
N GLY A 358 -3.05 10.19 1.20
CA GLY A 358 -3.64 10.06 -0.14
C GLY A 358 -5.14 9.77 -0.17
N GLN A 359 -5.82 9.82 0.97
CA GLN A 359 -7.28 9.82 1.02
C GLN A 359 -7.85 11.11 0.42
N PRO A 360 -8.79 11.02 -0.52
CA PRO A 360 -9.48 12.19 -1.05
C PRO A 360 -10.41 12.84 -0.01
N ASP A 361 -10.77 14.10 -0.24
CA ASP A 361 -11.80 14.80 0.52
C ASP A 361 -13.21 14.27 0.20
N LYS A 362 -14.23 14.89 0.80
CA LYS A 362 -15.65 14.53 0.60
C LYS A 362 -16.09 14.56 -0.87
N ASP A 363 -15.46 15.41 -1.67
CA ASP A 363 -15.77 15.63 -3.09
C ASP A 363 -14.92 14.72 -3.99
N GLY A 364 -14.09 13.85 -3.41
CA GLY A 364 -13.22 12.93 -4.15
C GLY A 364 -11.89 13.56 -4.59
N LYS A 365 -11.60 14.81 -4.19
CA LYS A 365 -10.43 15.56 -4.65
C LYS A 365 -9.30 15.55 -3.62
N ARG A 366 -8.08 15.76 -4.09
CA ARG A 366 -6.86 15.86 -3.29
C ARG A 366 -6.20 17.21 -3.45
N ARG A 367 -5.60 17.72 -2.38
CA ARG A 367 -4.77 18.93 -2.43
C ARG A 367 -3.29 18.57 -2.63
N VAL A 368 -2.87 17.41 -2.12
CA VAL A 368 -1.51 16.84 -2.21
C VAL A 368 -0.48 17.64 -1.41
N LEU A 369 -0.17 18.86 -1.85
CA LEU A 369 0.78 19.76 -1.20
C LEU A 369 0.05 20.75 -0.27
N SER A 370 0.53 20.88 0.97
CA SER A 370 -0.11 21.73 1.98
C SER A 370 0.27 23.21 1.81
N ARG A 371 1.53 23.53 2.10
CA ARG A 371 2.13 24.86 2.02
C ARG A 371 3.11 24.86 0.86
N ILE A 372 3.03 25.86 -0.02
CA ILE A 372 4.01 26.07 -1.09
C ILE A 372 4.32 27.55 -1.14
N GLU A 373 5.56 27.92 -0.80
CA GLU A 373 5.95 29.30 -0.56
C GLU A 373 7.34 29.61 -1.08
N LEU A 374 7.56 30.90 -1.32
CA LEU A 374 8.86 31.45 -1.67
C LEU A 374 9.64 31.77 -0.40
N LEU A 375 10.89 31.31 -0.33
CA LEU A 375 11.86 31.73 0.66
C LEU A 375 12.85 32.70 0.03
N GLU A 376 13.07 33.82 0.70
CA GLU A 376 14.03 34.84 0.31
C GLU A 376 15.49 34.36 0.52
N PRO A 377 16.49 35.02 -0.09
CA PRO A 377 17.88 34.86 0.31
C PRO A 377 18.05 34.99 1.83
N ASN A 378 18.94 34.19 2.41
CA ASN A 378 19.17 34.03 3.86
C ASN A 378 18.02 33.40 4.66
N ALA A 379 16.89 33.05 4.04
CA ALA A 379 15.89 32.21 4.68
C ALA A 379 16.23 30.71 4.53
N VAL A 380 16.10 29.97 5.63
CA VAL A 380 16.33 28.53 5.76
C VAL A 380 15.14 27.87 6.46
N CYS A 381 15.00 26.55 6.39
CA CYS A 381 13.87 25.84 6.97
C CYS A 381 14.27 24.56 7.73
N THR A 382 13.40 24.11 8.64
CA THR A 382 13.52 22.81 9.32
C THR A 382 13.15 21.65 8.39
N GLU A 383 13.42 20.42 8.84
CA GLU A 383 13.01 19.18 8.15
C GLU A 383 11.50 19.00 7.95
N SER A 384 10.68 19.86 8.54
CA SER A 384 9.24 19.94 8.29
C SER A 384 8.91 20.33 6.84
N TYR A 385 9.93 20.82 6.11
CA TYR A 385 9.84 21.26 4.74
C TYR A 385 10.93 20.66 3.85
N ILE A 386 10.70 20.69 2.54
CA ILE A 386 11.69 20.40 1.49
C ILE A 386 11.78 21.60 0.54
N ILE A 387 12.94 21.77 -0.09
CA ILE A 387 13.16 22.80 -1.12
C ILE A 387 12.93 22.17 -2.49
N LEU A 388 11.99 22.72 -3.26
CA LEU A 388 11.67 22.26 -4.61
C LEU A 388 12.68 22.74 -5.65
N GLY A 389 13.38 23.84 -5.38
CA GLY A 389 14.43 24.40 -6.22
C GLY A 389 15.01 25.66 -5.59
N ALA A 390 16.23 26.03 -5.98
CA ALA A 390 16.93 27.22 -5.55
C ALA A 390 17.47 27.99 -6.77
N PHE A 391 17.17 29.29 -6.85
CA PHE A 391 17.33 30.13 -8.04
C PHE A 391 18.00 31.45 -7.68
N ASP A 392 18.85 31.94 -8.56
CA ASP A 392 19.50 33.25 -8.36
C ASP A 392 18.50 34.39 -8.63
N ASN A 393 17.55 34.18 -9.54
CA ASN A 393 16.52 35.14 -9.92
C ASN A 393 15.19 34.90 -9.19
N LYS A 394 14.59 35.97 -8.66
CA LYS A 394 13.27 35.90 -8.01
C LYS A 394 12.17 35.44 -8.98
N SER A 395 12.23 35.88 -10.24
CA SER A 395 11.26 35.52 -11.28
C SER A 395 11.22 34.02 -11.55
N GLU A 396 12.38 33.37 -11.67
CA GLU A 396 12.47 31.92 -11.88
C GLU A 396 11.91 31.14 -10.69
N ALA A 397 12.21 31.58 -9.46
CA ALA A 397 11.63 30.98 -8.27
C ALA A 397 10.11 31.13 -8.22
N ILE A 398 9.56 32.27 -8.65
CA ILE A 398 8.11 32.48 -8.78
C ILE A 398 7.53 31.56 -9.85
N ASN A 399 8.18 31.40 -11.01
CA ASN A 399 7.71 30.50 -12.06
C ASN A 399 7.71 29.03 -11.61
N CYS A 400 8.73 28.61 -10.85
CA CYS A 400 8.76 27.29 -10.22
C CYS A 400 7.67 27.13 -9.15
N LEU A 401 7.37 28.18 -8.38
CA LEU A 401 6.28 28.20 -7.40
C LEU A 401 4.91 28.02 -8.07
N VAL A 402 4.65 28.77 -9.15
CA VAL A 402 3.41 28.67 -9.94
C VAL A 402 3.30 27.27 -10.55
N TYR A 403 4.39 26.76 -11.14
CA TYR A 403 4.44 25.40 -11.67
C TYR A 403 4.05 24.34 -10.63
N ALA A 404 4.61 24.41 -9.42
CA ALA A 404 4.31 23.47 -8.33
C ALA A 404 2.85 23.52 -7.84
N ARG A 405 2.13 24.63 -8.07
CA ARG A 405 0.71 24.81 -7.69
C ARG A 405 -0.27 24.25 -8.72
N THR A 406 0.17 24.03 -9.96
CA THR A 406 -0.66 23.47 -11.03
C THR A 406 -1.31 22.15 -10.62
N GLN A 407 -2.51 21.90 -11.13
CA GLN A 407 -3.19 20.61 -10.93
C GLN A 407 -2.41 19.48 -11.60
N PHE A 408 -1.80 19.76 -12.76
CA PHE A 408 -0.93 18.84 -13.46
C PHE A 408 0.23 18.32 -12.59
N VAL A 409 1.02 19.21 -11.98
CA VAL A 409 2.15 18.79 -11.14
C VAL A 409 1.68 18.03 -9.92
N ARG A 410 0.65 18.54 -9.23
CA ARG A 410 0.11 17.89 -8.04
C ARG A 410 -0.52 16.53 -8.36
N PHE A 411 -1.11 16.37 -9.53
CA PHE A 411 -1.58 15.09 -10.05
C PHE A 411 -0.43 14.08 -10.18
N LEU A 412 0.68 14.46 -10.84
CA LEU A 412 1.84 13.58 -11.00
C LEU A 412 2.46 13.18 -9.65
N ILE A 413 2.54 14.11 -8.69
CA ILE A 413 2.99 13.82 -7.32
C ILE A 413 2.03 12.84 -6.64
N SER A 414 0.72 13.01 -6.86
CA SER A 414 -0.32 12.17 -6.26
C SER A 414 -0.20 10.69 -6.64
N LEU A 415 0.32 10.40 -7.85
CA LEU A 415 0.52 9.03 -8.36
C LEU A 415 1.54 8.24 -7.55
N LEU A 416 2.45 8.94 -6.84
CA LEU A 416 3.44 8.34 -5.97
C LEU A 416 3.11 8.52 -4.48
N SER A 417 2.09 9.29 -4.13
CA SER A 417 1.85 9.75 -2.75
C SER A 417 0.72 8.98 -2.06
N PHE A 418 1.03 7.78 -1.57
CA PHE A 418 0.15 6.92 -0.75
C PHE A 418 0.44 6.98 0.77
N SER A 419 1.41 7.79 1.17
CA SER A 419 1.78 8.07 2.56
C SER A 419 1.71 9.57 2.82
N GLN A 420 1.72 9.98 4.10
CA GLN A 420 1.74 11.41 4.44
C GLN A 420 3.06 12.10 4.08
N ASP A 421 4.17 11.37 3.99
CA ASP A 421 5.46 11.97 3.65
C ASP A 421 5.59 12.27 2.15
N ILE A 422 5.82 13.55 1.85
CA ILE A 422 6.23 14.12 0.57
C ILE A 422 7.77 14.27 0.60
N THR A 423 8.44 13.28 0.04
CA THR A 423 9.90 13.27 -0.14
C THR A 423 10.27 13.60 -1.59
N ARG A 424 11.57 13.81 -1.85
CA ARG A 424 12.11 14.07 -3.20
C ARG A 424 11.59 13.05 -4.21
N GLU A 425 11.58 11.78 -3.85
CA GLU A 425 11.21 10.65 -4.73
C GLU A 425 9.76 10.74 -5.21
N ARG A 426 8.87 11.45 -4.49
CA ARG A 426 7.47 11.65 -4.91
C ARG A 426 7.32 12.54 -6.15
N PHE A 427 8.40 13.20 -6.58
CA PHE A 427 8.45 14.04 -7.77
C PHE A 427 9.11 13.34 -8.96
N ALA A 428 9.34 12.02 -8.90
CA ALA A 428 10.04 11.29 -9.95
C ALA A 428 9.37 11.35 -11.34
N TYR A 429 8.06 11.61 -11.38
CA TYR A 429 7.32 11.79 -12.63
C TYR A 429 7.08 13.25 -13.00
N VAL A 430 7.49 14.21 -12.16
CA VAL A 430 7.30 15.63 -12.43
C VAL A 430 8.43 16.12 -13.34
N PRO A 431 8.14 16.54 -14.59
CA PRO A 431 9.18 16.91 -15.56
C PRO A 431 9.77 18.29 -15.25
N MET A 432 11.09 18.43 -15.32
CA MET A 432 11.78 19.71 -15.26
C MET A 432 11.32 20.62 -16.40
N GLN A 433 11.06 21.89 -16.09
CA GLN A 433 10.68 22.91 -17.07
C GLN A 433 11.72 24.03 -17.12
N ASP A 434 11.68 24.82 -18.19
CA ASP A 434 12.39 26.10 -18.23
C ASP A 434 11.64 27.12 -17.37
N PHE A 435 12.22 27.49 -16.22
CA PHE A 435 11.63 28.44 -15.29
C PHE A 435 11.92 29.90 -15.67
N SER A 436 12.54 30.18 -16.82
CA SER A 436 12.64 31.55 -17.34
C SER A 436 11.26 32.12 -17.72
N GLU A 437 10.27 31.25 -17.95
CA GLU A 437 8.87 31.60 -18.21
C GLU A 437 7.88 30.92 -17.24
N PRO A 438 6.65 31.45 -17.06
CA PRO A 438 5.63 30.82 -16.23
C PRO A 438 4.96 29.62 -16.92
N TRP A 439 4.62 28.61 -16.13
CA TRP A 439 3.90 27.40 -16.54
C TRP A 439 2.53 27.32 -15.88
N THR A 440 1.47 27.28 -16.69
CA THR A 440 0.08 27.10 -16.23
C THR A 440 -0.42 25.70 -16.59
N ASP A 441 -1.54 25.28 -15.99
CA ASP A 441 -2.18 24.01 -16.33
C ASP A 441 -2.47 23.93 -17.84
N GLU A 442 -2.98 24.99 -18.47
CA GLU A 442 -3.29 25.01 -19.91
C GLU A 442 -2.05 24.83 -20.78
N LYS A 443 -0.95 25.53 -20.47
CA LYS A 443 0.33 25.37 -21.19
C LYS A 443 0.84 23.94 -21.08
N LEU A 444 0.74 23.33 -19.90
CA LEU A 444 1.21 21.97 -19.65
C LEU A 444 0.33 20.94 -20.38
N TYR A 445 -0.99 21.08 -20.30
CA TYR A 445 -1.94 20.21 -21.01
C TYR A 445 -1.68 20.23 -22.52
N GLN A 446 -1.46 21.41 -23.10
CA GLN A 446 -1.11 21.56 -24.51
C GLN A 446 0.25 20.93 -24.83
N LYS A 447 1.29 21.20 -24.01
CA LYS A 447 2.65 20.68 -24.21
C LYS A 447 2.70 19.16 -24.26
N TYR A 448 1.96 18.48 -23.37
CA TYR A 448 1.91 17.03 -23.31
C TYR A 448 0.82 16.41 -24.20
N GLY A 449 0.04 17.23 -24.91
CA GLY A 449 -1.02 16.73 -25.81
C GLY A 449 -2.10 15.95 -25.06
N LEU A 450 -2.52 16.44 -23.90
CA LEU A 450 -3.57 15.81 -23.12
C LEU A 450 -4.93 15.98 -23.80
N THR A 451 -5.75 14.92 -23.79
CA THR A 451 -7.11 14.98 -24.33
C THR A 451 -8.05 15.67 -23.34
N PRO A 452 -9.23 16.15 -23.79
CA PRO A 452 -10.23 16.70 -22.87
C PRO A 452 -10.62 15.76 -21.72
N ASP A 453 -10.72 14.45 -21.99
CA ASP A 453 -11.04 13.44 -20.96
C ASP A 453 -9.91 13.28 -19.94
N GLU A 454 -8.65 13.32 -20.38
CA GLU A 454 -7.49 13.27 -19.48
C GLU A 454 -7.38 14.53 -18.62
N ILE A 455 -7.66 15.70 -19.19
CA ILE A 455 -7.72 16.97 -18.46
C ILE A 455 -8.83 16.91 -17.40
N ALA A 456 -10.04 16.54 -17.81
CA ALA A 456 -11.18 16.39 -16.89
C ALA A 456 -10.88 15.39 -15.77
N PHE A 457 -10.13 14.32 -16.07
CA PHE A 457 -9.68 13.36 -15.08
C PHE A 457 -8.68 13.95 -14.08
N ILE A 458 -7.70 14.75 -14.52
CA ILE A 458 -6.78 15.46 -13.61
C ILE A 458 -7.58 16.39 -12.68
N GLU A 459 -8.50 17.16 -13.24
CA GLU A 459 -9.29 18.17 -12.52
C GLU A 459 -10.35 17.56 -11.60
N SER A 460 -10.81 16.33 -11.88
CA SER A 460 -11.69 15.58 -10.99
C SER A 460 -10.94 14.99 -9.80
N MET A 461 -9.62 14.80 -9.91
CA MET A 461 -8.77 14.23 -8.86
C MET A 461 -8.10 15.29 -7.98
N ILE A 462 -7.77 16.46 -8.54
CA ILE A 462 -6.98 17.49 -7.86
C ILE A 462 -7.81 18.75 -7.65
N ARG A 463 -7.78 19.28 -6.44
CA ARG A 463 -8.44 20.56 -6.12
C ARG A 463 -7.64 21.71 -6.74
N PRO A 464 -8.28 22.71 -7.38
CA PRO A 464 -7.62 23.93 -7.80
C PRO A 464 -6.92 24.64 -6.63
N MET A 465 -5.77 25.26 -6.91
CA MET A 465 -5.09 26.18 -6.00
C MET A 465 -5.02 27.53 -6.68
N ASP A 466 -5.18 28.62 -5.92
CA ASP A 466 -5.05 29.95 -6.50
C ASP A 466 -3.64 30.15 -7.07
N ALA A 467 -3.61 30.58 -8.33
CA ALA A 467 -2.39 30.89 -9.07
C ALA A 467 -1.75 32.22 -8.61
N SER A 468 -2.44 33.02 -7.78
CA SER A 468 -1.92 34.27 -7.25
C SER A 468 -0.78 34.01 -6.28
N ALA A 469 0.38 34.60 -6.59
CA ALA A 469 1.53 34.63 -5.70
C ALA A 469 1.34 35.74 -4.63
N GLU A 470 0.22 35.81 -3.92
CA GLU A 470 0.06 36.80 -2.84
C GLU A 470 -0.62 36.27 -1.57
N LYS A 471 0.08 36.59 -0.47
CA LYS A 471 -0.30 36.76 0.94
C LYS A 471 -1.39 35.84 1.48
N ASN A 472 -0.97 34.85 2.28
CA ASN A 472 -1.77 34.51 3.44
C ASN A 472 -1.58 35.61 4.47
N ASP A 473 -2.72 36.18 4.84
CA ASP A 473 -2.97 36.95 6.05
C ASP A 473 -2.45 36.22 7.31
N GLU A 474 -2.12 37.05 8.29
CA GLU A 474 -1.76 36.84 9.70
C GLU A 474 -1.82 35.42 10.30
#